data_AF-A0A2V6FFR4-F1
#
_entry.id   AF-A0A2V6FFR4-F1
#
_cell.length_a   1.000
_cell.length_b   1.000
_cell.length_c   1.000
_cell.angle_alpha   90.00
_cell.angle_beta   90.00
_cell.angle_gamma   90.00
#
_symmetry.space_group_name_H-M   'P 1'
#
loop_
_entity.id
_entity.type
_entity.pdbx_description
1 polymer ?
#
loop_
_entity_poly.entity_id
_entity_poly.type
_entity_poly.pdbx_seq_one_letter_code
_entity_poly.pdbx_strand_id
1 'polypeptide(L)'
;MRSWLSLQARALPAVALLGGSLLHAGGELAHGERGMVATVHPLATDAAVAAFKKGGNAIDAAVAAALTLGVVDGHNSGIGGGCFMLIRPAGGTWVVVDGRETAPAAATRDMFVRNGKAVPELSLTGPLAAGVPGALAAYDHAVRRYGKLSLKDLLLPAARIAEDGFVINRHYAERLAASARELQRFEASRAAFLKPDGEPWKAGEILRLPDLAKTCRAIADHGSGWFYRGAFAQTTADWMNKNRGLLTLEDFRNYHIKLRQPVITTYRSCQIVGFPLPSSGGVHVAQILSFLERFDLKKMGANS
;
A
#
# COMPACT_ATOMS: atom_id res chain seq x y z
N MET A 1 19.71 -69.75 -1.09
CA MET A 1 19.45 -68.69 -0.09
C MET A 1 20.45 -67.57 -0.32
N ARG A 2 19.96 -66.39 -0.71
CA ARG A 2 20.73 -65.16 -0.88
C ARG A 2 20.99 -64.55 0.49
N SER A 3 22.22 -64.15 0.80
CA SER A 3 22.60 -62.74 0.97
C SER A 3 24.02 -62.66 1.53
N TRP A 4 24.87 -61.93 0.82
CA TRP A 4 26.24 -61.61 1.19
C TRP A 4 26.32 -60.13 1.57
N LEU A 5 27.11 -59.88 2.61
CA LEU A 5 27.99 -58.73 2.86
C LEU A 5 27.44 -57.30 2.74
N SER A 6 27.49 -56.66 3.91
CA SER A 6 27.61 -55.22 4.15
C SER A 6 28.70 -54.54 3.32
N LEU A 7 28.36 -53.42 2.69
CA LEU A 7 29.31 -52.35 2.39
C LEU A 7 28.76 -51.02 2.88
N GLN A 8 29.60 -50.32 3.64
CA GLN A 8 29.38 -48.95 4.11
C GLN A 8 29.42 -47.97 2.93
N ALA A 9 28.42 -47.10 2.82
CA ALA A 9 28.48 -45.90 1.98
C ALA A 9 28.28 -44.68 2.87
N ARG A 10 29.35 -43.88 3.00
CA ARG A 10 29.34 -42.57 3.66
C ARG A 10 28.43 -41.62 2.87
N ALA A 11 27.47 -41.01 3.56
CA ALA A 11 26.64 -39.95 3.00
C ALA A 11 27.50 -38.68 2.83
N LEU A 12 27.68 -38.25 1.57
CA LEU A 12 28.09 -36.89 1.22
C LEU A 12 26.84 -36.00 1.20
N PRO A 13 26.88 -34.78 1.76
CA PRO A 13 25.74 -33.88 1.69
C PRO A 13 25.60 -33.37 0.26
N ALA A 14 24.45 -33.62 -0.36
CA ALA A 14 24.08 -33.01 -1.63
C ALA A 14 23.89 -31.51 -1.41
N VAL A 15 24.85 -30.71 -1.88
CA VAL A 15 24.68 -29.27 -2.09
C VAL A 15 23.68 -29.12 -3.23
N ALA A 16 22.43 -28.85 -2.88
CA ALA A 16 21.42 -28.42 -3.84
C ALA A 16 21.79 -26.99 -4.29
N LEU A 17 22.51 -26.90 -5.41
CA LEU A 17 22.60 -25.68 -6.20
C LEU A 17 21.18 -25.34 -6.67
N LEU A 18 20.53 -24.42 -5.95
CA LEU A 18 19.36 -23.70 -6.45
C LEU A 18 19.82 -22.83 -7.61
N GLY A 19 19.87 -23.43 -8.81
CA GLY A 19 19.98 -22.71 -10.06
C GLY A 19 18.82 -21.73 -10.16
N GLY A 20 19.11 -20.45 -9.96
CA GLY A 20 18.17 -19.37 -10.23
C GLY A 20 17.87 -19.39 -11.72
N SER A 21 16.74 -19.98 -12.10
CA SER A 21 16.14 -19.80 -13.41
C SER A 21 15.93 -18.31 -13.60
N LEU A 22 16.77 -17.68 -14.43
CA LEU A 22 16.45 -16.43 -15.07
C LEU A 22 15.19 -16.70 -15.90
N LEU A 23 14.03 -16.45 -15.32
CA LEU A 23 12.84 -16.11 -16.09
C LEU A 23 13.21 -14.84 -16.87
N HIS A 24 13.80 -15.04 -18.05
CA HIS A 24 13.59 -14.10 -19.14
C HIS A 24 12.09 -14.05 -19.31
N ALA A 25 11.44 -13.06 -18.71
CA ALA A 25 10.07 -12.73 -19.02
C ALA A 25 10.07 -12.23 -20.46
N GLY A 26 10.06 -13.17 -21.42
CA GLY A 26 9.76 -12.94 -22.83
C GLY A 26 8.28 -12.62 -23.02
N GLY A 27 7.75 -11.72 -22.18
CA GLY A 27 6.44 -11.14 -22.34
C GLY A 27 6.52 -9.99 -23.33
N GLU A 28 5.48 -9.84 -24.14
CA GLU A 28 5.31 -8.67 -24.98
C GLU A 28 5.24 -7.41 -24.10
N LEU A 29 6.05 -6.40 -24.42
CA LEU A 29 6.04 -5.15 -23.66
C LEU A 29 4.75 -4.40 -23.95
N ALA A 30 4.12 -3.84 -22.92
CA ALA A 30 2.97 -2.97 -23.13
C ALA A 30 3.41 -1.68 -23.84
N HIS A 31 2.64 -1.24 -24.84
CA HIS A 31 2.90 -0.02 -25.60
C HIS A 31 1.76 1.00 -25.40
N GLY A 32 2.10 2.29 -25.29
CA GLY A 32 1.13 3.37 -25.16
C GLY A 32 1.69 4.70 -25.66
N GLU A 33 0.94 5.39 -26.52
CA GLU A 33 1.39 6.63 -27.17
C GLU A 33 1.16 7.88 -26.32
N ARG A 34 0.20 7.84 -25.37
CA ARG A 34 -0.24 9.00 -24.59
C ARG A 34 0.11 8.92 -23.11
N GLY A 35 0.42 7.73 -22.62
CA GLY A 35 0.69 7.45 -21.21
C GLY A 35 0.71 5.95 -20.94
N MET A 36 1.31 5.58 -19.81
CA MET A 36 1.38 4.21 -19.34
C MET A 36 1.15 4.19 -17.83
N VAL A 37 0.53 3.12 -17.35
CA VAL A 37 0.32 2.89 -15.92
C VAL A 37 0.52 1.39 -15.65
N ALA A 38 1.17 1.10 -14.53
CA ALA A 38 1.34 -0.25 -14.02
C ALA A 38 0.85 -0.27 -12.57
N THR A 39 -0.06 -1.20 -12.27
CA THR A 39 -0.59 -1.42 -10.92
C THR A 39 -0.71 -2.91 -10.65
N VAL A 40 -0.89 -3.29 -9.38
CA VAL A 40 -1.07 -4.69 -8.99
C VAL A 40 -2.46 -5.26 -9.32
N HIS A 41 -3.41 -4.42 -9.76
CA HIS A 41 -4.79 -4.85 -9.99
C HIS A 41 -5.38 -4.24 -11.28
N PRO A 42 -5.98 -5.04 -12.19
CA PRO A 42 -6.48 -4.55 -13.48
C PRO A 42 -7.51 -3.42 -13.34
N LEU A 43 -8.46 -3.51 -12.40
CA LEU A 43 -9.43 -2.42 -12.15
C LEU A 43 -8.77 -1.08 -11.77
N ALA A 44 -7.63 -1.09 -11.07
CA ALA A 44 -6.90 0.13 -10.75
C ALA A 44 -6.15 0.69 -11.96
N THR A 45 -5.58 -0.19 -12.79
CA THR A 45 -5.04 0.17 -14.11
C THR A 45 -6.13 0.81 -14.99
N ASP A 46 -7.33 0.23 -15.04
CA ASP A 46 -8.47 0.75 -15.81
C ASP A 46 -8.93 2.12 -15.30
N ALA A 47 -8.98 2.31 -13.97
CA ALA A 47 -9.30 3.60 -13.37
C ALA A 47 -8.29 4.70 -13.76
N ALA A 48 -6.99 4.38 -13.76
CA ALA A 48 -5.94 5.29 -14.21
C ALA A 48 -6.03 5.59 -15.71
N VAL A 49 -6.27 4.58 -16.55
CA VAL A 49 -6.51 4.76 -17.99
C VAL A 49 -7.74 5.63 -18.24
N ALA A 50 -8.81 5.44 -17.46
CA ALA A 50 -10.01 6.28 -17.54
C ALA A 50 -9.71 7.73 -17.16
N ALA A 51 -8.85 7.99 -16.16
CA ALA A 51 -8.40 9.33 -15.81
C ALA A 51 -7.63 9.99 -16.97
N PHE A 52 -6.72 9.26 -17.64
CA PHE A 52 -6.06 9.76 -18.85
C PHE A 52 -7.06 10.08 -19.97
N LYS A 53 -8.03 9.18 -20.23
CA LYS A 53 -9.08 9.37 -21.25
C LYS A 53 -9.96 10.59 -20.97
N LYS A 54 -10.12 10.97 -19.70
CA LYS A 54 -10.82 12.19 -19.28
C LYS A 54 -9.96 13.47 -19.37
N GLY A 55 -8.74 13.39 -19.90
CA GLY A 55 -7.82 14.52 -20.01
C GLY A 55 -6.96 14.77 -18.77
N GLY A 56 -6.97 13.84 -17.81
CA GLY A 56 -6.08 13.84 -16.65
C GLY A 56 -4.62 13.63 -17.02
N ASN A 57 -3.72 13.97 -16.10
CA ASN A 57 -2.29 13.73 -16.22
C ASN A 57 -1.83 12.52 -15.39
N ALA A 58 -0.51 12.30 -15.30
CA ALA A 58 0.06 11.19 -14.55
C ALA A 58 -0.28 11.21 -13.05
N ILE A 59 -0.48 12.39 -12.45
CA ILE A 59 -0.89 12.55 -11.05
C ILE A 59 -2.34 12.11 -10.88
N ASP A 60 -3.24 12.58 -11.75
CA ASP A 60 -4.66 12.18 -11.73
C ASP A 60 -4.79 10.65 -11.91
N ALA A 61 -4.05 10.08 -12.86
CA ALA A 61 -4.04 8.64 -13.11
C ALA A 61 -3.50 7.84 -11.92
N ALA A 62 -2.39 8.28 -11.30
CA ALA A 62 -1.84 7.63 -10.12
C ALA A 62 -2.80 7.67 -8.93
N VAL A 63 -3.49 8.80 -8.71
CA VAL A 63 -4.47 8.93 -7.63
C VAL A 63 -5.74 8.11 -7.92
N ALA A 64 -6.23 8.06 -9.15
CA ALA A 64 -7.35 7.18 -9.53
C ALA A 64 -7.03 5.70 -9.27
N ALA A 65 -5.82 5.26 -9.63
CA ALA A 65 -5.34 3.92 -9.33
C ALA A 65 -5.28 3.67 -7.82
N ALA A 66 -4.66 4.58 -7.06
CA ALA A 66 -4.47 4.41 -5.62
C ALA A 66 -5.80 4.36 -4.85
N LEU A 67 -6.78 5.19 -5.23
CA LEU A 67 -8.12 5.17 -4.66
C LEU A 67 -8.87 3.87 -4.99
N THR A 68 -8.73 3.37 -6.22
CA THR A 68 -9.31 2.09 -6.62
C THR A 68 -8.64 0.92 -5.91
N LEU A 69 -7.31 0.92 -5.75
CA LEU A 69 -6.58 -0.08 -4.96
C LEU A 69 -7.05 -0.10 -3.50
N GLY A 70 -7.43 1.04 -2.93
CA GLY A 70 -8.07 1.10 -1.61
C GLY A 70 -9.39 0.33 -1.49
N VAL A 71 -9.98 -0.08 -2.61
CA VAL A 71 -11.18 -0.94 -2.68
C VAL A 71 -10.79 -2.37 -3.03
N VAL A 72 -10.02 -2.57 -4.10
CA VAL A 72 -9.78 -3.88 -4.72
C VAL A 72 -8.49 -4.58 -4.26
N ASP A 73 -7.67 -3.91 -3.43
CA ASP A 73 -6.41 -4.41 -2.85
C ASP A 73 -6.29 -3.96 -1.38
N GLY A 74 -7.41 -4.01 -0.65
CA GLY A 74 -7.57 -3.45 0.69
C GLY A 74 -6.67 -4.05 1.77
N HIS A 75 -6.07 -5.22 1.55
CA HIS A 75 -5.07 -5.80 2.44
C HIS A 75 -3.69 -5.13 2.36
N ASN A 76 -3.46 -4.29 1.35
CA ASN A 76 -2.23 -3.50 1.17
C ASN A 76 -2.48 -2.00 1.18
N SER A 77 -3.56 -1.55 0.53
CA SER A 77 -3.80 -0.14 0.20
C SER A 77 -5.09 0.39 0.83
N GLY A 78 -5.15 1.70 1.14
CA GLY A 78 -6.41 2.32 1.55
C GLY A 78 -6.26 3.72 2.14
N ILE A 79 -7.37 4.46 2.18
CA ILE A 79 -7.44 5.80 2.79
C ILE A 79 -7.24 5.79 4.32
N GLY A 80 -7.30 4.60 4.94
CA GLY A 80 -7.00 4.39 6.36
C GLY A 80 -5.52 4.22 6.70
N GLY A 81 -4.63 4.25 5.71
CA GLY A 81 -3.16 4.18 5.91
C GLY A 81 -2.44 5.43 5.43
N GLY A 82 -1.17 5.27 5.06
CA GLY A 82 -0.30 6.33 4.54
C GLY A 82 0.26 6.02 3.15
N CYS A 83 0.93 7.00 2.55
CA CYS A 83 1.61 6.81 1.27
C CYS A 83 2.84 7.72 1.12
N PHE A 84 3.64 7.42 0.09
CA PHE A 84 4.77 8.22 -0.35
C PHE A 84 4.62 8.48 -1.84
N MET A 85 4.69 9.75 -2.26
CA MET A 85 4.58 10.12 -3.68
C MET A 85 5.86 10.81 -4.14
N LEU A 86 6.50 10.25 -5.16
CA LEU A 86 7.61 10.87 -5.88
C LEU A 86 7.10 11.34 -7.24
N ILE A 87 6.98 12.65 -7.42
CA ILE A 87 6.33 13.26 -8.58
C ILE A 87 7.37 14.09 -9.34
N ARG A 88 7.42 13.94 -10.66
CA ARG A 88 8.18 14.81 -11.55
C ARG A 88 7.25 15.45 -12.58
N PRO A 89 6.79 16.69 -12.34
CA PRO A 89 6.06 17.45 -13.35
C PRO A 89 6.91 17.63 -14.62
N ALA A 90 6.27 17.77 -15.77
CA ALA A 90 6.97 18.03 -17.03
C ALA A 90 7.81 19.31 -16.92
N GLY A 91 9.12 19.21 -17.19
CA GLY A 91 10.08 20.32 -17.06
C GLY A 91 10.31 20.84 -15.63
N GLY A 92 9.69 20.22 -14.61
CA GLY A 92 9.78 20.66 -13.22
C GLY A 92 10.83 19.91 -12.40
N THR A 93 11.05 20.42 -11.18
CA THR A 93 11.84 19.72 -10.14
C THR A 93 11.02 18.62 -9.49
N TRP A 94 11.70 17.66 -8.87
CA TRP A 94 11.04 16.61 -8.10
C TRP A 94 10.21 17.19 -6.95
N VAL A 95 9.01 16.66 -6.80
CA VAL A 95 8.09 16.95 -5.70
C VAL A 95 7.91 15.66 -4.91
N VAL A 96 8.26 15.70 -3.62
CA VAL A 96 8.20 14.55 -2.73
C VAL A 96 7.13 14.81 -1.68
N VAL A 97 6.04 14.07 -1.75
CA VAL A 97 4.92 14.16 -0.80
C VAL A 97 5.00 13.00 0.18
N ASP A 98 5.24 13.31 1.43
CA ASP A 98 5.16 12.38 2.55
C ASP A 98 3.77 12.44 3.18
N GLY A 99 2.98 11.41 2.89
CA GLY A 99 1.69 11.12 3.50
C GLY A 99 1.78 9.92 4.45
N ARG A 100 2.94 9.68 5.09
CA ARG A 100 3.08 8.63 6.11
C ARG A 100 2.16 8.92 7.29
N GLU A 101 1.70 7.86 7.93
CA GLU A 101 0.97 7.97 9.18
C GLU A 101 1.82 8.63 10.26
N THR A 102 1.17 9.33 11.19
CA THR A 102 1.83 9.87 12.39
C THR A 102 1.36 9.14 13.63
N ALA A 103 2.22 9.00 14.62
CA ALA A 103 1.81 8.48 15.92
C ALA A 103 0.81 9.46 16.55
N PRO A 104 -0.28 8.97 17.20
CA PRO A 104 -1.18 9.83 17.96
C PRO A 104 -0.42 10.63 19.02
N ALA A 105 -0.90 11.80 19.41
CA ALA A 105 -0.25 12.67 20.41
C ALA A 105 -0.05 11.98 21.77
N ALA A 106 -0.95 11.05 22.12
CA ALA A 106 -0.87 10.26 23.34
C ALA A 106 0.06 9.03 23.24
N ALA A 107 0.69 8.78 22.09
CA ALA A 107 1.62 7.67 21.92
C ALA A 107 2.85 7.86 22.83
N THR A 108 3.32 6.77 23.43
CA THR A 108 4.49 6.77 24.31
C THR A 108 5.47 5.68 23.89
N ARG A 109 6.74 5.85 24.24
CA ARG A 109 7.82 4.90 23.93
C ARG A 109 7.46 3.46 24.32
N ASP A 110 6.80 3.28 25.46
CA ASP A 110 6.58 1.97 26.07
C ASP A 110 5.13 1.47 25.92
N MET A 111 4.30 2.09 25.05
CA MET A 111 2.87 1.76 24.90
C MET A 111 2.59 0.30 24.51
N PHE A 112 3.57 -0.36 23.87
CA PHE A 112 3.52 -1.77 23.46
C PHE A 112 4.26 -2.72 24.41
N VAL A 113 4.72 -2.24 25.56
CA VAL A 113 5.47 -3.04 26.56
C VAL A 113 4.57 -3.39 27.74
N ARG A 114 4.64 -4.64 28.21
CA ARG A 114 3.99 -5.10 29.44
C ARG A 114 5.00 -5.90 30.26
N ASN A 115 5.11 -5.61 31.56
CA ASN A 115 6.05 -6.29 32.47
C ASN A 115 7.51 -6.32 31.93
N GLY A 116 7.95 -5.22 31.32
CA GLY A 116 9.30 -5.10 30.75
C GLY A 116 9.54 -5.86 29.44
N LYS A 117 8.51 -6.47 28.84
CA LYS A 117 8.61 -7.19 27.55
C LYS A 117 7.69 -6.60 26.50
N ALA A 118 8.16 -6.55 25.26
CA ALA A 118 7.33 -6.17 24.13
C ALA A 118 6.18 -7.18 23.94
N VAL A 119 4.99 -6.66 23.62
CA VAL A 119 3.82 -7.46 23.26
C VAL A 119 3.46 -7.12 21.81
N PRO A 120 3.99 -7.86 20.82
CA PRO A 120 3.88 -7.49 19.40
C PRO A 120 2.45 -7.34 18.90
N GLU A 121 1.51 -8.12 19.43
CA GLU A 121 0.11 -8.09 19.05
C GLU A 121 -0.50 -6.68 19.20
N LEU A 122 -0.12 -5.93 20.24
CA LEU A 122 -0.63 -4.59 20.49
C LEU A 122 -0.25 -3.59 19.38
N SER A 123 0.87 -3.85 18.68
CA SER A 123 1.33 -3.03 17.55
C SER A 123 0.86 -3.53 16.18
N LEU A 124 0.18 -4.68 16.13
CA LEU A 124 -0.21 -5.34 14.89
C LEU A 124 -1.73 -5.42 14.71
N THR A 125 -2.50 -5.51 15.81
CA THR A 125 -3.93 -5.71 15.72
C THR A 125 -4.70 -4.85 16.72
N GLY A 126 -5.73 -4.19 16.23
CA GLY A 126 -6.66 -3.43 17.04
C GLY A 126 -6.25 -1.97 17.28
N PRO A 127 -6.83 -1.35 18.32
CA PRO A 127 -6.95 0.11 18.41
C PRO A 127 -5.64 0.84 18.73
N LEU A 128 -4.62 0.15 19.26
CA LEU A 128 -3.30 0.73 19.53
C LEU A 128 -2.36 0.68 18.32
N ALA A 129 -2.67 -0.15 17.31
CA ALA A 129 -1.80 -0.39 16.17
C ALA A 129 -1.91 0.69 15.07
N ALA A 130 -2.93 1.55 15.13
CA ALA A 130 -3.22 2.53 14.10
C ALA A 130 -2.52 3.88 14.37
N GLY A 131 -1.84 4.41 13.35
CA GLY A 131 -1.45 5.82 13.29
C GLY A 131 -2.52 6.68 12.61
N VAL A 132 -2.32 8.01 12.61
CA VAL A 132 -3.21 8.94 11.93
C VAL A 132 -3.07 8.77 10.41
N PRO A 133 -4.13 8.42 9.65
CA PRO A 133 -4.04 8.12 8.23
C PRO A 133 -3.62 9.33 7.37
N GLY A 134 -2.67 9.12 6.46
CA GLY A 134 -2.08 10.19 5.65
C GLY A 134 -2.32 10.13 4.14
N ALA A 135 -2.77 8.99 3.63
CA ALA A 135 -2.87 8.75 2.20
C ALA A 135 -3.81 9.74 1.50
N LEU A 136 -5.01 9.98 2.07
CA LEU A 136 -6.00 10.88 1.48
C LEU A 136 -5.52 12.33 1.43
N ALA A 137 -4.83 12.81 2.47
CA ALA A 137 -4.26 14.16 2.48
C ALA A 137 -3.19 14.32 1.40
N ALA A 138 -2.36 13.31 1.17
CA ALA A 138 -1.37 13.33 0.09
C ALA A 138 -2.02 13.32 -1.30
N TYR A 139 -3.08 12.51 -1.49
CA TYR A 139 -3.84 12.47 -2.74
C TYR A 139 -4.52 13.82 -3.03
N ASP A 140 -5.22 14.39 -2.05
CA ASP A 140 -5.88 15.69 -2.18
C ASP A 140 -4.88 16.81 -2.47
N HIS A 141 -3.74 16.83 -1.78
CA HIS A 141 -2.67 17.78 -2.06
C HIS A 141 -2.15 17.64 -3.50
N ALA A 142 -1.82 16.42 -3.92
CA ALA A 142 -1.25 16.16 -5.24
C ALA A 142 -2.22 16.54 -6.37
N VAL A 143 -3.50 16.15 -6.24
CA VAL A 143 -4.55 16.49 -7.21
C VAL A 143 -4.77 18.01 -7.26
N ARG A 144 -4.92 18.69 -6.12
CA ARG A 144 -5.15 20.14 -6.11
C ARG A 144 -4.00 20.93 -6.70
N ARG A 145 -2.75 20.50 -6.45
CA ARG A 145 -1.57 21.29 -6.83
C ARG A 145 -1.06 20.97 -8.23
N TYR A 146 -1.22 19.72 -8.66
CA TYR A 146 -0.58 19.19 -9.87
C TYR A 146 -1.54 18.42 -10.77
N GLY A 147 -2.76 18.11 -10.35
CA GLY A 147 -3.77 17.41 -11.15
C GLY A 147 -4.48 18.31 -12.15
N LYS A 148 -5.26 17.69 -13.03
CA LYS A 148 -6.20 18.33 -13.97
C LYS A 148 -7.66 17.96 -13.70
N LEU A 149 -7.89 16.90 -12.93
CA LEU A 149 -9.23 16.43 -12.56
C LEU A 149 -9.53 16.77 -11.10
N SER A 150 -10.81 16.77 -10.74
CA SER A 150 -11.19 16.95 -9.32
C SER A 150 -11.00 15.65 -8.55
N LEU A 151 -10.72 15.74 -7.24
CA LEU A 151 -10.67 14.55 -6.37
C LEU A 151 -11.99 13.75 -6.43
N LYS A 152 -13.12 14.44 -6.59
CA LYS A 152 -14.45 13.85 -6.82
C LYS A 152 -14.47 12.95 -8.06
N ASP A 153 -13.95 13.44 -9.19
CA ASP A 153 -13.91 12.66 -10.44
C ASP A 153 -13.07 11.39 -10.34
N LEU A 154 -12.05 11.39 -9.47
CA LEU A 154 -11.15 10.26 -9.23
C LEU A 154 -11.69 9.29 -8.17
N LEU A 155 -12.47 9.77 -7.19
CA LEU A 155 -13.07 8.96 -6.13
C LEU A 155 -14.33 8.20 -6.56
N LEU A 156 -15.20 8.84 -7.35
CA LEU A 156 -16.49 8.26 -7.69
C LEU A 156 -16.40 6.90 -8.43
N PRO A 157 -15.42 6.65 -9.32
CA PRO A 157 -15.21 5.31 -9.88
C PRO A 157 -14.94 4.25 -8.81
N ALA A 158 -14.04 4.53 -7.86
CA ALA A 158 -13.75 3.62 -6.75
C ALA A 158 -14.99 3.40 -5.86
N ALA A 159 -15.79 4.44 -5.61
CA ALA A 159 -17.04 4.33 -4.89
C ALA A 159 -18.04 3.39 -5.57
N ARG A 160 -18.17 3.46 -6.90
CA ARG A 160 -19.03 2.56 -7.68
C ARG A 160 -18.55 1.11 -7.59
N ILE A 161 -17.25 0.87 -7.75
CA ILE A 161 -16.66 -0.47 -7.60
C ILE A 161 -16.94 -1.05 -6.21
N ALA A 162 -16.83 -0.23 -5.16
CA ALA A 162 -17.13 -0.66 -3.79
C ALA A 162 -18.62 -1.01 -3.60
N GLU A 163 -19.53 -0.29 -4.24
CA GLU A 163 -20.99 -0.47 -4.14
C GLU A 163 -21.51 -1.65 -4.97
N ASP A 164 -21.12 -1.69 -6.25
CA ASP A 164 -21.50 -2.73 -7.20
C ASP A 164 -20.82 -4.07 -6.86
N GLY A 165 -19.64 -3.98 -6.24
CA GLY A 165 -18.78 -5.09 -5.89
C GLY A 165 -17.78 -5.45 -6.97
N PHE A 166 -16.78 -6.23 -6.60
CA PHE A 166 -15.75 -6.72 -7.50
C PHE A 166 -15.48 -8.20 -7.26
N VAL A 167 -15.05 -8.88 -8.32
CA VAL A 167 -14.64 -10.29 -8.25
C VAL A 167 -13.33 -10.38 -7.49
N ILE A 168 -13.29 -11.12 -6.39
CA ILE A 168 -12.05 -11.31 -5.65
C ILE A 168 -11.15 -12.31 -6.36
N ASN A 169 -9.90 -11.93 -6.57
CA ASN A 169 -8.90 -12.81 -7.16
C ASN A 169 -8.33 -13.78 -6.11
N ARG A 170 -7.51 -14.75 -6.57
CA ARG A 170 -6.87 -15.74 -5.71
C ARG A 170 -6.06 -15.11 -4.56
N HIS A 171 -5.26 -14.10 -4.85
CA HIS A 171 -4.41 -13.46 -3.86
C HIS A 171 -5.24 -12.78 -2.76
N TYR A 172 -6.29 -12.03 -3.13
CA TYR A 172 -7.21 -11.41 -2.16
C TYR A 172 -7.87 -12.47 -1.27
N ALA A 173 -8.38 -13.56 -1.85
CA ALA A 173 -8.98 -14.65 -1.10
C ALA A 173 -8.00 -15.30 -0.09
N GLU A 174 -6.75 -15.53 -0.50
CA GLU A 174 -5.68 -16.03 0.38
C GLU A 174 -5.41 -15.07 1.54
N ARG A 175 -5.39 -13.75 1.29
CA ARG A 175 -5.21 -12.72 2.32
C ARG A 175 -6.38 -12.64 3.31
N LEU A 176 -7.61 -12.76 2.82
CA LEU A 176 -8.80 -12.84 3.68
C LEU A 176 -8.77 -14.07 4.57
N ALA A 177 -8.48 -15.25 4.00
CA ALA A 177 -8.36 -16.48 4.76
C ALA A 177 -7.26 -16.40 5.83
N ALA A 178 -6.09 -15.85 5.46
CA ALA A 178 -4.96 -15.68 6.38
C ALA A 178 -5.25 -14.69 7.53
N SER A 179 -6.22 -13.79 7.36
CA SER A 179 -6.54 -12.74 8.36
C SER A 179 -7.93 -12.94 8.98
N ALA A 180 -8.61 -14.06 8.69
CA ALA A 180 -10.02 -14.25 9.06
C ALA A 180 -10.23 -14.18 10.58
N ARG A 181 -9.32 -14.78 11.36
CA ARG A 181 -9.38 -14.75 12.82
C ARG A 181 -9.32 -13.33 13.38
N GLU A 182 -8.46 -12.50 12.81
CA GLU A 182 -8.24 -11.11 13.22
C GLU A 182 -9.44 -10.25 12.82
N LEU A 183 -9.98 -10.46 11.62
CA LEU A 183 -11.19 -9.80 11.13
C LEU A 183 -12.42 -10.13 12.00
N GLN A 184 -12.55 -11.37 12.46
CA GLN A 184 -13.67 -11.79 13.33
C GLN A 184 -13.71 -11.06 14.68
N ARG A 185 -12.56 -10.56 15.17
CA ARG A 185 -12.44 -9.87 16.48
C ARG A 185 -13.17 -8.53 16.52
N PHE A 186 -13.40 -7.90 15.36
CA PHE A 186 -14.00 -6.58 15.28
C PHE A 186 -15.27 -6.64 14.44
N GLU A 187 -16.40 -6.22 15.02
CA GLU A 187 -17.71 -6.32 14.38
C GLU A 187 -17.74 -5.70 12.98
N ALA A 188 -17.23 -4.48 12.83
CA ALA A 188 -17.19 -3.78 11.54
C ALA A 188 -16.32 -4.51 10.50
N SER A 189 -15.17 -5.07 10.92
CA SER A 189 -14.30 -5.85 10.03
C SER A 189 -14.94 -7.17 9.61
N ARG A 190 -15.57 -7.89 10.54
CA ARG A 190 -16.32 -9.11 10.25
C ARG A 190 -17.44 -8.85 9.26
N ALA A 191 -18.24 -7.80 9.50
CA ALA A 191 -19.36 -7.45 8.63
C ALA A 191 -18.92 -7.04 7.21
N ALA A 192 -17.76 -6.38 7.09
CA ALA A 192 -17.25 -5.93 5.80
C ALA A 192 -16.54 -7.03 4.99
N PHE A 193 -15.79 -7.93 5.65
CA PHE A 193 -14.81 -8.78 4.98
C PHE A 193 -15.03 -10.29 5.14
N LEU A 194 -16.03 -10.71 5.92
CA LEU A 194 -16.39 -12.11 6.08
C LEU A 194 -17.85 -12.33 5.69
N LYS A 195 -18.17 -13.57 5.35
CA LYS A 195 -19.55 -13.98 5.09
C LYS A 195 -20.36 -14.02 6.40
N PRO A 196 -21.71 -14.04 6.33
CA PRO A 196 -22.55 -14.06 7.52
C PRO A 196 -22.30 -15.24 8.46
N ASP A 197 -21.83 -16.37 7.93
CA ASP A 197 -21.41 -17.56 8.67
C ASP A 197 -20.01 -17.44 9.30
N GLY A 198 -19.30 -16.34 9.05
CA GLY A 198 -17.95 -16.06 9.55
C GLY A 198 -16.82 -16.58 8.64
N GLU A 199 -17.16 -17.26 7.54
CA GLU A 199 -16.17 -17.79 6.59
C GLU A 199 -15.61 -16.69 5.67
N PRO A 200 -14.32 -16.77 5.28
CA PRO A 200 -13.75 -15.83 4.32
C PRO A 200 -14.35 -16.04 2.91
N TRP A 201 -14.43 -14.94 2.16
CA TRP A 201 -14.78 -14.98 0.74
C TRP A 201 -13.70 -15.73 -0.07
N LYS A 202 -14.12 -16.44 -1.11
CA LYS A 202 -13.30 -17.28 -1.99
C LYS A 202 -13.12 -16.66 -3.37
N ALA A 203 -11.99 -16.96 -4.01
CA ALA A 203 -11.68 -16.47 -5.35
C ALA A 203 -12.84 -16.74 -6.33
N GLY A 204 -13.20 -15.74 -7.13
CA GLY A 204 -14.35 -15.80 -8.05
C GLY A 204 -15.66 -15.29 -7.45
N GLU A 205 -15.79 -15.17 -6.13
CA GLU A 205 -16.95 -14.56 -5.48
C GLU A 205 -16.92 -13.02 -5.62
N ILE A 206 -18.06 -12.37 -5.40
CA ILE A 206 -18.20 -10.91 -5.48
C ILE A 206 -18.22 -10.34 -4.06
N LEU A 207 -17.23 -9.50 -3.75
CA LEU A 207 -17.18 -8.73 -2.50
C LEU A 207 -17.77 -7.34 -2.73
N ARG A 208 -18.69 -6.93 -1.86
CA ARG A 208 -19.29 -5.57 -1.82
C ARG A 208 -18.89 -4.86 -0.54
N LEU A 209 -18.56 -3.58 -0.64
CA LEU A 209 -18.11 -2.72 0.46
C LEU A 209 -18.97 -1.45 0.51
N PRO A 210 -20.28 -1.55 0.81
CA PRO A 210 -21.20 -0.42 0.72
C PRO A 210 -20.86 0.74 1.66
N ASP A 211 -20.30 0.48 2.84
CA ASP A 211 -19.90 1.55 3.76
C ASP A 211 -18.63 2.27 3.32
N LEU A 212 -17.73 1.57 2.62
CA LEU A 212 -16.60 2.21 1.95
C LEU A 212 -17.08 3.06 0.77
N ALA A 213 -18.07 2.59 0.01
CA ALA A 213 -18.68 3.37 -1.06
C ALA A 213 -19.30 4.67 -0.53
N LYS A 214 -20.06 4.61 0.57
CA LYS A 214 -20.61 5.80 1.26
C LYS A 214 -19.51 6.75 1.71
N THR A 215 -18.43 6.22 2.27
CA THR A 215 -17.25 7.00 2.70
C THR A 215 -16.62 7.73 1.50
N CYS A 216 -16.38 7.02 0.40
CA CYS A 216 -15.83 7.62 -0.82
C CYS A 216 -16.75 8.70 -1.40
N ARG A 217 -18.08 8.50 -1.39
CA ARG A 217 -19.06 9.50 -1.84
C ARG A 217 -19.08 10.72 -0.93
N ALA A 218 -19.04 10.54 0.39
CA ALA A 218 -18.98 11.66 1.33
C ALA A 218 -17.72 12.50 1.16
N ILE A 219 -16.55 11.87 0.93
CA ILE A 219 -15.32 12.60 0.60
C ILE A 219 -15.45 13.30 -0.76
N ALA A 220 -16.10 12.68 -1.75
CA ALA A 220 -16.31 13.28 -3.06
C ALA A 220 -17.21 14.54 -2.97
N ASP A 221 -18.22 14.53 -2.11
CA ASP A 221 -19.18 15.65 -1.98
C ASP A 221 -18.69 16.76 -1.04
N HIS A 222 -17.89 16.43 -0.02
CA HIS A 222 -17.48 17.37 1.02
C HIS A 222 -15.95 17.64 1.07
N GLY A 223 -15.19 16.95 0.23
CA GLY A 223 -13.73 17.00 0.21
C GLY A 223 -13.06 16.26 1.38
N SER A 224 -11.72 16.27 1.37
CA SER A 224 -10.89 15.67 2.42
C SER A 224 -11.16 16.22 3.83
N GLY A 225 -11.70 17.44 3.94
CA GLY A 225 -12.09 18.04 5.22
C GLY A 225 -13.13 17.22 5.98
N TRP A 226 -14.04 16.53 5.29
CA TRP A 226 -15.00 15.63 5.93
C TRP A 226 -14.31 14.43 6.60
N PHE A 227 -13.22 13.94 6.01
CA PHE A 227 -12.42 12.85 6.57
C PHE A 227 -11.64 13.28 7.82
N TYR A 228 -10.91 14.40 7.74
CA TYR A 228 -9.98 14.83 8.79
C TYR A 228 -10.60 15.70 9.90
N ARG A 229 -11.74 16.35 9.63
CA ARG A 229 -12.38 17.29 10.58
C ARG A 229 -13.85 17.00 10.82
N GLY A 230 -14.46 16.14 10.00
CA GLY A 230 -15.89 15.86 9.99
C GLY A 230 -16.26 14.50 10.60
N ALA A 231 -17.33 13.92 10.06
CA ALA A 231 -17.99 12.75 10.64
C ALA A 231 -17.09 11.50 10.71
N PHE A 232 -16.18 11.31 9.76
CA PHE A 232 -15.26 10.18 9.78
C PHE A 232 -14.30 10.25 10.97
N ALA A 233 -13.61 11.39 11.16
CA ALA A 233 -12.69 11.59 12.28
C ALA A 233 -13.41 11.46 13.63
N GLN A 234 -14.62 12.03 13.76
CA GLN A 234 -15.42 11.91 14.98
C GLN A 234 -15.79 10.45 15.27
N THR A 235 -16.34 9.74 14.28
CA THR A 235 -16.74 8.32 14.44
C THR A 235 -15.54 7.45 14.80
N THR A 236 -14.38 7.73 14.19
CA THR A 236 -13.13 7.00 14.49
C THR A 236 -12.66 7.28 15.91
N ALA A 237 -12.65 8.54 16.34
CA ALA A 237 -12.27 8.91 17.71
C ALA A 237 -13.20 8.28 18.76
N ASP A 238 -14.51 8.25 18.50
CA ASP A 238 -15.48 7.61 19.38
C ASP A 238 -15.25 6.09 19.49
N TRP A 239 -14.98 5.44 18.36
CA TRP A 239 -14.63 4.02 18.34
C TRP A 239 -13.33 3.76 19.09
N MET A 240 -12.30 4.60 18.88
CA MET A 240 -11.01 4.48 19.57
C MET A 240 -11.18 4.62 21.08
N ASN A 241 -11.92 5.64 21.55
CA ASN A 241 -12.19 5.82 22.98
C ASN A 241 -12.89 4.59 23.60
N LYS A 242 -13.92 4.06 22.91
CA LYS A 242 -14.63 2.85 23.36
C LYS A 242 -13.74 1.60 23.41
N ASN A 243 -12.73 1.53 22.55
CA ASN A 243 -11.85 0.37 22.40
C ASN A 243 -10.46 0.58 23.05
N ARG A 244 -10.26 1.65 23.82
CA ARG A 244 -8.96 1.99 24.44
C ARG A 244 -7.82 2.23 23.43
N GLY A 245 -8.16 2.81 22.28
CA GLY A 245 -7.23 3.35 21.30
C GLY A 245 -6.75 4.76 21.67
N LEU A 246 -5.77 5.26 20.91
CA LEU A 246 -5.14 6.55 21.18
C LEU A 246 -5.54 7.66 20.21
N LEU A 247 -6.08 7.32 19.04
CA LEU A 247 -6.45 8.32 18.04
C LEU A 247 -7.65 9.15 18.52
N THR A 248 -7.48 10.46 18.49
CA THR A 248 -8.49 11.46 18.83
C THR A 248 -8.89 12.30 17.63
N LEU A 249 -10.00 13.02 17.72
CA LEU A 249 -10.39 13.99 16.69
C LEU A 249 -9.29 15.05 16.47
N GLU A 250 -8.58 15.43 17.52
CA GLU A 250 -7.52 16.43 17.46
C GLU A 250 -6.28 15.91 16.71
N ASP A 251 -5.97 14.62 16.83
CA ASP A 251 -4.91 13.99 16.01
C ASP A 251 -5.24 14.07 14.51
N PHE A 252 -6.49 13.79 14.12
CA PHE A 252 -6.93 13.92 12.73
C PHE A 252 -6.87 15.38 12.24
N ARG A 253 -7.27 16.34 13.08
CA ARG A 253 -7.24 17.77 12.75
C ARG A 253 -5.83 18.30 12.53
N ASN A 254 -4.88 17.82 13.32
CA ASN A 254 -3.48 18.27 13.29
C ASN A 254 -2.62 17.53 12.26
N TYR A 255 -3.15 16.49 11.63
CA TYR A 255 -2.46 15.80 10.55
C TYR A 255 -2.16 16.75 9.38
N HIS A 256 -0.91 16.73 8.93
CA HIS A 256 -0.49 17.41 7.72
C HIS A 256 0.59 16.58 7.01
N ILE A 257 0.53 16.59 5.68
CA ILE A 257 1.59 16.03 4.85
C ILE A 257 2.90 16.83 5.03
N LYS A 258 4.02 16.21 4.67
CA LYS A 258 5.31 16.89 4.61
C LYS A 258 5.84 16.89 3.18
N LEU A 259 6.26 18.05 2.70
CA LEU A 259 7.04 18.15 1.46
C LEU A 259 8.51 17.97 1.78
N ARG A 260 9.21 17.17 0.97
CA ARG A 260 10.60 16.77 1.24
C ARG A 260 11.50 16.97 0.04
N GLN A 261 12.81 16.95 0.29
CA GLN A 261 13.82 16.88 -0.77
C GLN A 261 14.15 15.41 -1.03
N PRO A 262 14.23 14.95 -2.29
CA PRO A 262 14.52 13.56 -2.62
C PRO A 262 15.94 13.17 -2.22
N VAL A 263 16.17 11.87 -2.07
CA VAL A 263 17.54 11.33 -2.11
C VAL A 263 17.94 11.23 -3.57
N ILE A 264 19.00 11.92 -3.96
CA ILE A 264 19.54 11.87 -5.31
C ILE A 264 20.94 11.27 -5.25
N THR A 265 21.18 10.25 -6.07
CA THR A 265 22.52 9.69 -6.31
C THR A 265 22.70 9.40 -7.79
N THR A 266 23.89 8.95 -8.16
CA THR A 266 24.19 8.41 -9.49
C THR A 266 24.55 6.94 -9.38
N TYR A 267 24.24 6.18 -10.42
CA TYR A 267 24.77 4.85 -10.63
C TYR A 267 25.09 4.69 -12.11
N ARG A 268 26.38 4.63 -12.44
CA ARG A 268 26.88 4.66 -13.82
C ARG A 268 26.39 5.94 -14.51
N SER A 269 25.80 5.83 -15.70
CA SER A 269 25.26 6.97 -16.45
C SER A 269 23.86 7.43 -15.99
N CYS A 270 23.28 6.80 -14.97
CA CYS A 270 21.91 7.07 -14.54
C CYS A 270 21.86 7.91 -13.26
N GLN A 271 21.00 8.93 -13.25
CA GLN A 271 20.56 9.55 -11.99
C GLN A 271 19.49 8.66 -11.35
N ILE A 272 19.67 8.36 -10.07
CA ILE A 272 18.73 7.59 -9.27
C ILE A 272 18.09 8.54 -8.24
N VAL A 273 16.76 8.53 -8.20
CA VAL A 273 15.98 9.41 -7.33
C VAL A 273 15.11 8.54 -6.42
N GLY A 274 15.38 8.63 -5.13
CA GLY A 274 14.72 7.85 -4.09
C GLY A 274 13.92 8.73 -3.12
N PHE A 275 12.98 8.09 -2.43
CA PHE A 275 12.24 8.75 -1.36
C PHE A 275 13.15 8.94 -0.13
N PRO A 276 13.15 10.13 0.51
CA PRO A 276 13.95 10.43 1.70
C PRO A 276 13.33 9.86 2.97
N LEU A 277 13.96 10.16 4.12
CA LEU A 277 13.35 9.94 5.43
C LEU A 277 11.93 10.53 5.46
N PRO A 278 10.93 9.83 6.02
CA PRO A 278 11.07 8.71 6.95
C PRO A 278 11.26 7.34 6.30
N SER A 279 11.25 7.24 4.98
CA SER A 279 11.63 6.00 4.31
C SER A 279 13.14 5.81 4.37
N SER A 280 13.58 4.61 4.77
CA SER A 280 15.00 4.22 4.69
C SER A 280 15.40 3.76 3.28
N GLY A 281 14.42 3.46 2.42
CA GLY A 281 14.64 2.82 1.12
C GLY A 281 15.54 3.62 0.18
N GLY A 282 15.26 4.92 -0.02
CA GLY A 282 16.06 5.75 -0.93
C GLY A 282 17.52 5.86 -0.49
N VAL A 283 17.76 5.98 0.82
CA VAL A 283 19.11 6.06 1.41
C VAL A 283 19.87 4.74 1.20
N HIS A 284 19.26 3.61 1.53
CA HIS A 284 19.95 2.32 1.41
C HIS A 284 20.13 1.88 -0.05
N VAL A 285 19.17 2.17 -0.94
CA VAL A 285 19.36 1.92 -2.38
C VAL A 285 20.54 2.73 -2.90
N ALA A 286 20.63 4.01 -2.54
CA ALA A 286 21.77 4.84 -2.94
C ALA A 286 23.10 4.27 -2.41
N GLN A 287 23.15 3.91 -1.13
CA GLN A 287 24.33 3.33 -0.49
C GLN A 287 24.77 2.02 -1.18
N ILE A 288 23.83 1.10 -1.42
CA ILE A 288 24.11 -0.19 -2.06
C ILE A 288 24.64 0.04 -3.48
N LEU A 289 23.99 0.91 -4.27
CA LEU A 289 24.44 1.20 -5.64
C LEU A 289 25.84 1.82 -5.66
N SER A 290 26.18 2.69 -4.70
CA SER A 290 27.54 3.26 -4.59
C SER A 290 28.60 2.20 -4.26
N PHE A 291 28.27 1.15 -3.50
CA PHE A 291 29.19 0.03 -3.31
C PHE A 291 29.33 -0.81 -4.58
N LEU A 292 28.21 -1.11 -5.23
CA LEU A 292 28.16 -1.91 -6.45
C LEU A 292 28.84 -1.24 -7.66
N GLU A 293 28.92 0.08 -7.69
CA GLU A 293 29.55 0.84 -8.78
C GLU A 293 31.05 0.52 -8.95
N ARG A 294 31.69 0.02 -7.89
CA ARG A 294 33.11 -0.40 -7.92
C ARG A 294 33.34 -1.72 -8.67
N PHE A 295 32.26 -2.42 -9.04
CA PHE A 295 32.32 -3.74 -9.67
C PHE A 295 31.77 -3.69 -11.11
N ASP A 296 32.38 -4.48 -11.99
CA ASP A 296 31.83 -4.76 -13.32
C ASP A 296 30.78 -5.88 -13.22
N LEU A 297 29.61 -5.53 -12.70
CA LEU A 297 28.49 -6.46 -12.57
C LEU A 297 28.03 -7.03 -13.93
N LYS A 298 28.24 -6.28 -15.02
CA LYS A 298 27.90 -6.75 -16.37
C LYS A 298 28.79 -7.92 -16.76
N LYS A 299 30.09 -7.84 -16.47
CA LYS A 299 31.04 -8.93 -16.73
C LYS A 299 30.82 -10.13 -15.80
N MET A 300 30.42 -9.89 -14.55
CA MET A 300 30.13 -10.97 -13.59
C MET A 300 28.92 -11.80 -14.06
N GLY A 301 27.84 -11.13 -14.47
CA GLY A 301 26.60 -11.79 -14.88
C GLY A 301 25.62 -11.98 -13.71
N ALA A 302 24.33 -12.04 -14.03
CA ALA A 302 23.29 -12.18 -13.00
C ALA A 302 23.40 -13.55 -12.29
N ASN A 303 23.34 -13.54 -10.95
CA ASN A 303 23.44 -14.72 -10.09
C ASN A 303 24.77 -15.49 -10.21
N SER A 304 25.88 -14.80 -10.49
CA SER A 304 27.24 -15.35 -10.54
C SER A 304 27.98 -15.27 -9.22
#